data_AF-A0A2S9IR99-F1
#
_entry.id   AF-A0A2S9IR99-F1
#
_cell.length_a   1.000
_cell.length_b   1.000
_cell.length_c   1.000
_cell.angle_alpha   90.00
_cell.angle_beta   90.00
_cell.angle_gamma   90.00
#
_symmetry.space_group_name_H-M   'P 1'
#
loop_
_entity.id
_entity.type
_entity.pdbx_description
1 polymer ?
#
loop_
_entity_poly.entity_id
_entity_poly.type
_entity_poly.pdbx_seq_one_letter_code
_entity_poly.pdbx_strand_id
1 'polypeptide(L)'
;MEEGDPHEVGSKLLQVWEVPNCPVLWSETPPESGHYRRFRDDLAKRKIETDPVRLLERSPTENNRMVVRNADDWIRPAACLEMLMFGHQHGRLDTFETPSEFASIVLRSADGERLRVYYYTINHDGIGRMDPIVKPALEDKRDGWEVLVALHSHVFHPDQPQIDGILAPSEADADFHVRFHAESGVQEARITNGIHTIIMPASSFDGFKRPADDREISNPSD
;
A
#
# COMPACT_ATOMS: atom_id res chain seq x y z
N MET A 1 3.20 -10.99 -15.15
CA MET A 1 2.12 -11.96 -15.43
C MET A 1 0.81 -11.22 -15.31
N GLU A 2 -0.02 -11.26 -16.34
CA GLU A 2 -1.36 -10.69 -16.31
C GLU A 2 -2.36 -11.85 -16.34
N GLU A 3 -3.35 -11.81 -15.47
CA GLU A 3 -4.42 -12.82 -15.39
C GLU A 3 -5.75 -12.14 -15.71
N GLY A 4 -6.43 -12.62 -16.76
CA GLY A 4 -7.73 -12.11 -17.22
C GLY A 4 -7.63 -10.92 -18.20
N ASP A 5 -8.78 -10.48 -18.71
CA ASP A 5 -8.90 -9.23 -19.48
C ASP A 5 -8.78 -8.04 -18.50
N PRO A 6 -7.90 -7.04 -18.75
CA PRO A 6 -7.74 -5.87 -17.89
C PRO A 6 -9.04 -5.14 -17.50
N HIS A 7 -10.08 -5.27 -18.32
CA HIS A 7 -11.38 -4.62 -18.14
C HIS A 7 -12.45 -5.52 -17.51
N GLU A 8 -12.17 -6.81 -17.27
CA GLU A 8 -13.07 -7.73 -16.56
C GLU A 8 -12.80 -7.72 -15.06
N VAL A 9 -13.83 -7.45 -14.24
CA VAL A 9 -13.71 -7.39 -12.78
C VAL A 9 -13.00 -8.62 -12.22
N GLY A 10 -11.92 -8.38 -11.47
CA GLY A 10 -11.05 -9.41 -10.91
C GLY A 10 -9.75 -9.63 -11.67
N SER A 11 -9.50 -8.93 -12.78
CA SER A 11 -8.23 -8.99 -13.50
C SER A 11 -7.07 -8.51 -12.63
N LYS A 12 -6.01 -9.31 -12.63
CA LYS A 12 -4.83 -9.11 -11.81
C LYS A 12 -3.61 -8.87 -12.68
N LEU A 13 -2.72 -8.03 -12.18
CA LEU A 13 -1.41 -7.83 -12.76
C LEU A 13 -0.36 -8.02 -11.68
N LEU A 14 0.57 -8.94 -11.94
CA LEU A 14 1.78 -9.14 -11.17
C LEU A 14 2.98 -8.71 -12.01
N GLN A 15 3.80 -7.82 -11.48
CA GLN A 15 5.05 -7.40 -12.08
C GLN A 15 6.18 -7.49 -11.06
N VAL A 16 7.37 -7.74 -11.57
CA VAL A 16 8.60 -7.71 -10.79
C VAL A 16 9.52 -6.73 -11.49
N TRP A 17 9.93 -5.68 -10.78
CA TRP A 17 10.91 -4.72 -11.27
C TRP A 17 12.20 -4.86 -10.48
N GLU A 18 13.32 -4.89 -11.19
CA GLU A 18 14.63 -4.70 -10.60
C GLU A 18 15.19 -3.37 -11.07
N VAL A 19 15.52 -2.50 -10.13
CA VAL A 19 15.99 -1.14 -10.40
C VAL A 19 17.20 -0.81 -9.53
N PRO A 20 18.09 0.11 -9.95
CA PRO A 20 19.11 0.63 -9.06
C PRO A 20 18.50 1.27 -7.81
N ASN A 21 19.13 1.08 -6.65
CA ASN A 21 18.72 1.71 -5.40
C ASN A 21 19.16 3.18 -5.35
N CYS A 22 18.49 4.01 -6.15
CA CYS A 22 18.78 5.44 -6.24
C CYS A 22 18.07 6.22 -5.12
N PRO A 23 18.74 7.18 -4.46
CA PRO A 23 18.12 8.02 -3.42
C PRO A 23 16.84 8.75 -3.87
N VAL A 24 16.74 9.10 -5.15
CA VAL A 24 15.56 9.78 -5.71
C VAL A 24 14.26 8.98 -5.52
N LEU A 25 14.34 7.64 -5.55
CA LEU A 25 13.18 6.75 -5.37
C LEU A 25 12.54 6.91 -3.98
N TRP A 26 13.32 7.33 -3.00
CA TRP A 26 12.91 7.54 -1.61
C TRP A 26 12.65 9.01 -1.27
N SER A 27 12.82 9.91 -2.23
CA SER A 27 12.62 11.35 -2.06
C SER A 27 11.19 11.77 -2.45
N GLU A 28 10.81 12.98 -2.05
CA GLU A 28 9.53 13.62 -2.42
C GLU A 28 9.52 14.15 -3.87
N THR A 29 10.58 13.90 -4.65
CA THR A 29 10.70 14.39 -6.03
C THR A 29 9.69 13.68 -6.93
N PRO A 30 8.72 14.40 -7.54
CA PRO A 30 7.74 13.76 -8.41
C PRO A 30 8.39 13.19 -9.67
N PRO A 31 7.92 12.03 -10.18
CA PRO A 31 8.42 11.51 -11.44
C PRO A 31 8.08 12.45 -12.60
N GLU A 32 9.07 12.74 -13.45
CA GLU A 32 8.91 13.68 -14.56
C GLU A 32 7.96 13.16 -15.65
N SER A 33 7.89 11.84 -15.82
CA SER A 33 7.15 11.17 -16.89
C SER A 33 6.20 10.10 -16.35
N GLY A 34 5.29 9.65 -17.21
CA GLY A 34 4.33 8.61 -16.90
C GLY A 34 2.98 9.14 -16.43
N HIS A 35 2.14 8.21 -15.98
CA HIS A 35 0.73 8.49 -15.69
C HIS A 35 0.49 9.19 -14.35
N TYR A 36 1.51 9.35 -13.51
CA TYR A 36 1.40 10.09 -12.24
C TYR A 36 1.02 11.57 -12.46
N ARG A 37 1.57 12.21 -13.50
CA ARG A 37 1.20 13.59 -13.84
C ARG A 37 -0.30 13.70 -14.17
N ARG A 38 -0.83 12.76 -14.95
CA ARG A 38 -2.26 12.71 -15.27
C ARG A 38 -3.11 12.58 -13.99
N PHE A 39 -2.74 11.66 -13.10
CA PHE A 39 -3.42 11.51 -11.81
C PHE A 39 -3.47 12.83 -11.02
N ARG A 40 -2.35 13.56 -10.95
CA ARG A 40 -2.26 14.88 -10.29
C ARG A 40 -3.17 15.93 -10.94
N ASP A 41 -3.20 15.97 -12.28
CA ASP A 41 -4.03 16.90 -13.03
C ASP A 41 -5.53 16.60 -12.83
N ASP A 42 -5.92 15.33 -12.87
CA ASP A 42 -7.29 14.87 -12.65
C ASP A 42 -7.76 15.14 -11.21
N LEU A 43 -6.90 14.93 -10.22
CA LEU A 43 -7.16 15.27 -8.82
C LEU A 43 -7.42 16.77 -8.65
N ALA A 44 -6.57 17.62 -9.24
CA ALA A 44 -6.71 19.07 -9.16
C ALA A 44 -7.98 19.56 -9.86
N LYS A 45 -8.31 18.99 -11.03
CA LYS A 45 -9.53 19.30 -11.79
C LYS A 45 -10.80 18.94 -11.02
N ARG A 46 -10.79 17.80 -10.31
CA ARG A 46 -11.91 17.32 -9.50
C ARG A 46 -12.03 18.04 -8.15
N LYS A 47 -11.01 18.80 -7.73
CA LYS A 47 -10.96 19.53 -6.44
C LYS A 47 -11.17 18.62 -5.23
N ILE A 48 -10.56 17.45 -5.26
CA ILE A 48 -10.64 16.45 -4.19
C ILE A 48 -9.88 16.95 -2.95
N GLU A 49 -10.41 16.71 -1.76
CA GLU A 49 -9.71 16.97 -0.49
C GLU A 49 -8.52 16.01 -0.36
N THR A 50 -7.34 16.54 -0.07
CA THR A 50 -6.11 15.74 0.03
C THR A 50 -5.40 15.88 1.35
N ASP A 51 -5.89 16.73 2.27
CA ASP A 51 -5.36 16.83 3.62
C ASP A 51 -5.58 15.48 4.34
N PRO A 52 -4.51 14.73 4.62
CA PRO A 52 -4.64 13.36 5.11
C PRO A 52 -5.25 13.31 6.51
N VAL A 53 -5.00 14.32 7.35
CA VAL A 53 -5.56 14.38 8.70
C VAL A 53 -7.06 14.64 8.62
N ARG A 54 -7.51 15.57 7.78
CA ARG A 54 -8.95 15.82 7.58
C ARG A 54 -9.69 14.62 7.03
N LEU A 55 -9.09 13.88 6.10
CA LEU A 55 -9.67 12.64 5.57
C LEU A 55 -9.83 11.61 6.69
N LEU A 56 -8.79 11.38 7.49
CA LEU A 56 -8.83 10.46 8.63
C LEU A 56 -9.89 10.85 9.68
N GLU A 57 -10.02 12.14 9.99
CA GLU A 57 -10.99 12.65 10.97
C GLU A 57 -12.45 12.46 10.53
N ARG A 58 -12.73 12.44 9.23
CA ARG A 58 -14.07 12.17 8.67
C ARG A 58 -14.47 10.69 8.78
N SER A 59 -13.52 9.79 9.00
CA SER A 59 -13.74 8.34 9.19
C SER A 59 -13.03 7.86 10.47
N PRO A 60 -13.52 8.19 11.69
CA PRO A 60 -12.73 8.01 12.91
C PRO A 60 -12.79 6.57 13.45
N THR A 61 -12.27 5.60 12.71
CA THR A 61 -12.01 4.24 13.22
C THR A 61 -10.88 4.26 14.27
N GLU A 62 -10.67 3.15 14.98
CA GLU A 62 -9.55 3.05 15.94
C GLU A 62 -8.19 3.21 15.27
N ASN A 63 -7.99 2.55 14.12
CA ASN A 63 -6.76 2.64 13.34
C ASN A 63 -6.54 4.06 12.80
N ASN A 64 -7.60 4.72 12.31
CA ASN A 64 -7.52 6.10 11.83
C ASN A 64 -7.12 7.06 12.96
N ARG A 65 -7.70 6.91 14.15
CA ARG A 65 -7.32 7.71 15.32
C ARG A 65 -5.87 7.45 15.74
N MET A 66 -5.38 6.22 15.60
CA MET A 66 -3.97 5.91 15.88
C MET A 66 -3.03 6.63 14.93
N VAL A 67 -3.35 6.65 13.63
CA VAL A 67 -2.57 7.43 12.67
C VAL A 67 -2.63 8.92 12.98
N VAL A 68 -3.82 9.49 13.24
CA VAL A 68 -3.96 10.92 13.55
C VAL A 68 -3.11 11.33 14.76
N ARG A 69 -3.06 10.51 15.82
CA ARG A 69 -2.22 10.77 17.00
C ARG A 69 -0.72 10.80 16.72
N ASN A 70 -0.27 10.16 15.64
CA ASN A 70 1.13 10.07 15.25
C ASN A 70 1.40 10.79 13.91
N ALA A 71 0.51 11.69 13.48
CA ALA A 71 0.54 12.29 12.15
C ALA A 71 1.88 12.99 11.84
N ASP A 72 2.41 13.74 12.80
CA ASP A 72 3.67 14.47 12.66
C ASP A 72 4.88 13.55 12.39
N ASP A 73 4.82 12.30 12.83
CA ASP A 73 5.90 11.32 12.67
C ASP A 73 5.66 10.37 11.49
N TRP A 74 4.40 10.00 11.22
CA TRP A 74 4.08 8.92 10.29
C TRP A 74 3.63 9.41 8.93
N ILE A 75 2.94 10.55 8.84
CA ILE A 75 2.42 11.04 7.56
C ILE A 75 3.49 11.87 6.85
N ARG A 76 3.79 11.49 5.61
CA ARG A 76 4.73 12.19 4.73
C ARG A 76 4.12 12.39 3.35
N PRO A 77 4.62 13.33 2.53
CA PRO A 77 4.38 13.28 1.10
C PRO A 77 4.80 11.92 0.53
N ALA A 78 4.07 11.41 -0.47
CA ALA A 78 4.45 10.16 -1.11
C ALA A 78 5.86 10.24 -1.70
N ALA A 79 6.65 9.19 -1.58
CA ALA A 79 7.97 9.12 -2.20
C ALA A 79 7.88 8.84 -3.71
N CYS A 80 8.92 9.17 -4.48
CA CYS A 80 8.96 8.99 -5.93
C CYS A 80 8.61 7.56 -6.37
N LEU A 81 9.11 6.53 -5.68
CA LEU A 81 8.77 5.14 -5.96
C LEU A 81 7.26 4.86 -5.79
N GLU A 82 6.65 5.39 -4.73
CA GLU A 82 5.21 5.28 -4.46
C GLU A 82 4.40 6.02 -5.54
N MET A 83 4.82 7.23 -5.91
CA MET A 83 4.21 8.00 -6.99
C MET A 83 4.30 7.28 -8.33
N LEU A 84 5.43 6.64 -8.65
CA LEU A 84 5.60 5.85 -9.87
C LEU A 84 4.66 4.66 -9.90
N MET A 85 4.53 3.92 -8.79
CA MET A 85 3.62 2.78 -8.68
C MET A 85 2.15 3.20 -8.75
N PHE A 86 1.79 4.27 -8.04
CA PHE A 86 0.44 4.82 -8.09
C PHE A 86 0.09 5.34 -9.50
N GLY A 87 1.04 6.02 -10.14
CA GLY A 87 0.93 6.42 -11.53
C GLY A 87 0.75 5.20 -12.44
N HIS A 88 1.53 4.13 -12.25
CA HIS A 88 1.39 2.90 -13.03
C HIS A 88 -0.02 2.31 -12.92
N GLN A 89 -0.59 2.27 -11.71
CA GLN A 89 -1.97 1.85 -11.51
C GLN A 89 -2.96 2.74 -12.25
N HIS A 90 -2.86 4.04 -12.03
CA HIS A 90 -3.75 5.02 -12.65
C HIS A 90 -3.65 5.02 -14.19
N GLY A 91 -2.48 4.66 -14.73
CA GLY A 91 -2.27 4.48 -16.15
C GLY A 91 -2.94 3.23 -16.71
N ARG A 92 -3.00 2.15 -15.90
CA ARG A 92 -3.70 0.91 -16.25
C ARG A 92 -5.22 1.15 -16.26
N LEU A 93 -5.72 1.79 -15.21
CA LEU A 93 -7.14 2.11 -15.02
C LEU A 93 -7.24 3.47 -14.35
N ASP A 94 -8.09 4.36 -14.88
CA ASP A 94 -8.35 5.64 -14.23
C ASP A 94 -8.97 5.38 -12.84
N THR A 95 -8.18 5.56 -11.78
CA THR A 95 -8.57 5.22 -10.40
C THR A 95 -9.77 6.03 -9.89
N PHE A 96 -10.15 7.11 -10.56
CA PHE A 96 -11.36 7.86 -10.22
C PHE A 96 -12.62 7.33 -10.92
N GLU A 97 -12.47 6.58 -12.01
CA GLU A 97 -13.57 5.97 -12.76
C GLU A 97 -13.73 4.49 -12.39
N THR A 98 -12.62 3.79 -12.21
CA THR A 98 -12.53 2.39 -11.79
C THR A 98 -11.57 2.30 -10.58
N PRO A 99 -12.07 2.60 -9.37
CA PRO A 99 -11.27 2.48 -8.15
C PRO A 99 -10.62 1.10 -8.05
N SER A 100 -9.32 1.10 -7.83
CA SER A 100 -8.49 -0.09 -7.85
C SER A 100 -7.21 0.12 -7.06
N GLU A 101 -6.80 -0.90 -6.33
CA GLU A 101 -5.66 -0.83 -5.42
C GLU A 101 -4.46 -1.63 -5.94
N PHE A 102 -3.28 -1.33 -5.41
CA PHE A 102 -2.09 -2.14 -5.56
C PHE A 102 -1.44 -2.41 -4.20
N ALA A 103 -0.79 -3.56 -4.09
CA ALA A 103 0.14 -3.86 -3.03
C ALA A 103 1.53 -4.11 -3.61
N SER A 104 2.56 -3.80 -2.82
CA SER A 104 3.94 -4.00 -3.22
C SER A 104 4.82 -4.44 -2.06
N ILE A 105 5.79 -5.30 -2.34
CA ILE A 105 6.90 -5.60 -1.41
C ILE A 105 8.20 -5.13 -2.05
N VAL A 106 8.95 -4.30 -1.33
CA VAL A 106 10.24 -3.75 -1.79
C VAL A 106 11.36 -4.41 -1.01
N LEU A 107 12.29 -5.02 -1.73
CA LEU A 107 13.49 -5.64 -1.18
C LEU A 107 14.73 -4.91 -1.66
N ARG A 108 15.80 -5.00 -0.87
CA ARG A 108 17.14 -4.50 -1.21
C ARG A 108 18.10 -5.67 -1.33
N SER A 109 18.96 -5.65 -2.35
CA SER A 109 19.98 -6.66 -2.56
C SER A 109 21.00 -6.66 -1.43
N ALA A 110 21.70 -7.78 -1.23
CA ALA A 110 22.70 -7.92 -0.18
C ALA A 110 23.85 -6.90 -0.29
N ASP A 111 24.18 -6.45 -1.50
CA ASP A 111 25.17 -5.40 -1.77
C ASP A 111 24.61 -3.97 -1.59
N GLY A 112 23.29 -3.83 -1.40
CA GLY A 112 22.61 -2.54 -1.22
C GLY A 112 22.33 -1.77 -2.51
N GLU A 113 22.80 -2.23 -3.66
CA GLU A 113 22.84 -1.47 -4.92
C GLU A 113 21.55 -1.56 -5.74
N ARG A 114 20.70 -2.56 -5.47
CA ARG A 114 19.49 -2.83 -6.23
C ARG A 114 18.27 -2.95 -5.34
N LEU A 115 17.15 -2.52 -5.87
CA LEU A 115 15.84 -2.81 -5.35
C LEU A 115 15.17 -3.86 -6.23
N ARG A 116 14.46 -4.78 -5.59
CA ARG A 116 13.49 -5.66 -6.25
C ARG A 116 12.11 -5.31 -5.72
N VAL A 117 11.20 -5.01 -6.62
CA VAL A 117 9.85 -4.54 -6.32
C VAL A 117 8.87 -5.56 -6.87
N TYR A 118 8.19 -6.27 -5.98
CA TYR A 118 7.06 -7.14 -6.32
C TYR A 118 5.78 -6.32 -6.29
N TYR A 119 5.28 -5.95 -7.46
CA TYR A 119 4.08 -5.14 -7.62
C TYR A 119 2.89 -6.01 -8.02
N TYR A 120 1.80 -5.89 -7.28
CA TYR A 120 0.57 -6.61 -7.56
C TYR A 120 -0.64 -5.69 -7.47
N THR A 121 -1.53 -5.80 -8.43
CA THR A 121 -2.75 -5.00 -8.49
C THR A 121 -3.92 -5.81 -9.04
N ILE A 122 -5.13 -5.36 -8.71
CA ILE A 122 -6.38 -5.88 -9.21
C ILE A 122 -7.23 -4.71 -9.75
N ASN A 123 -8.14 -4.96 -10.68
CA ASN A 123 -8.98 -3.93 -11.28
C ASN A 123 -10.29 -3.64 -10.53
N HIS A 124 -10.28 -3.81 -9.20
CA HIS A 124 -11.37 -3.40 -8.32
C HIS A 124 -10.83 -2.99 -6.95
N ASP A 125 -11.72 -2.44 -6.13
CA ASP A 125 -11.41 -1.98 -4.78
C ASP A 125 -11.21 -3.15 -3.81
N GLY A 126 -10.13 -3.15 -3.04
CA GLY A 126 -9.69 -4.27 -2.23
C GLY A 126 -8.73 -5.21 -2.96
N ILE A 127 -7.46 -5.17 -2.60
CA ILE A 127 -6.39 -6.00 -3.22
C ILE A 127 -6.54 -7.53 -3.01
N GLY A 128 -7.26 -7.94 -1.97
CA GLY A 128 -7.48 -9.35 -1.62
C GLY A 128 -6.20 -10.05 -1.13
N ARG A 129 -6.03 -11.34 -1.48
CA ARG A 129 -4.88 -12.14 -1.01
C ARG A 129 -3.57 -11.72 -1.70
N MET A 130 -2.56 -11.39 -0.90
CA MET A 130 -1.24 -10.95 -1.36
C MET A 130 -0.21 -12.11 -1.54
N ASP A 131 -0.65 -13.38 -1.45
CA ASP A 131 0.22 -14.56 -1.69
C ASP A 131 1.13 -14.45 -2.93
N PRO A 132 0.69 -13.90 -4.08
CA PRO A 132 1.52 -13.81 -5.28
C PRO A 132 2.79 -12.97 -5.15
N ILE A 133 2.83 -12.02 -4.21
CA ILE A 133 4.01 -11.19 -3.93
C ILE A 133 4.74 -11.62 -2.65
N VAL A 134 4.01 -12.16 -1.67
CA VAL A 134 4.59 -12.60 -0.38
C VAL A 134 5.54 -13.78 -0.56
N LYS A 135 5.10 -14.84 -1.25
CA LYS A 135 5.90 -16.06 -1.43
C LYS A 135 7.25 -15.79 -2.11
N PRO A 136 7.31 -15.14 -3.29
CA PRO A 136 8.59 -14.88 -3.93
C PRO A 136 9.46 -13.88 -3.13
N ALA A 137 8.87 -12.91 -2.44
CA ALA A 137 9.64 -12.03 -1.56
C ALA A 137 10.29 -12.79 -0.39
N LEU A 138 9.61 -13.78 0.20
CA LEU A 138 10.17 -14.62 1.26
C LEU A 138 11.24 -15.58 0.73
N GLU A 139 11.13 -16.03 -0.52
CA GLU A 139 12.19 -16.80 -1.20
C GLU A 139 13.44 -15.95 -1.39
N ASP A 140 13.29 -14.74 -1.94
CA ASP A 140 14.41 -13.81 -2.10
C ASP A 140 15.06 -13.41 -0.78
N LYS A 141 14.26 -13.27 0.28
CA LYS A 141 14.79 -13.06 1.63
C LYS A 141 15.72 -14.20 2.06
N ARG A 142 15.37 -15.46 1.74
CA ARG A 142 16.23 -16.62 2.03
C ARG A 142 17.51 -16.58 1.20
N ASP A 143 17.46 -15.97 0.02
CA ASP A 143 18.61 -15.72 -0.85
C ASP A 143 19.43 -14.47 -0.47
N GLY A 144 19.13 -13.86 0.68
CA GLY A 144 19.90 -12.77 1.27
C GLY A 144 19.43 -11.37 0.93
N TRP A 145 18.27 -11.22 0.27
CA TRP A 145 17.64 -9.91 0.12
C TRP A 145 17.04 -9.43 1.44
N GLU A 146 17.11 -8.13 1.69
CA GLU A 146 16.51 -7.49 2.85
C GLU A 146 15.12 -6.97 2.48
N VAL A 147 14.10 -7.37 3.23
CA VAL A 147 12.72 -6.87 3.01
C VAL A 147 12.58 -5.51 3.69
N LEU A 148 12.45 -4.44 2.91
CA LEU A 148 12.41 -3.07 3.42
C LEU A 148 10.99 -2.64 3.76
N VAL A 149 10.08 -2.78 2.79
CA VAL A 149 8.75 -2.15 2.83
C VAL A 149 7.68 -3.12 2.37
N ALA A 150 6.58 -3.18 3.11
CA ALA A 150 5.28 -3.65 2.62
C ALA A 150 4.38 -2.43 2.37
N LEU A 151 3.96 -2.22 1.13
CA LEU A 151 3.19 -1.04 0.71
C LEU A 151 1.81 -1.47 0.21
N HIS A 152 0.77 -0.73 0.59
CA HIS A 152 -0.57 -0.84 0.05
C HIS A 152 -1.08 0.54 -0.40
N SER A 153 -1.94 0.61 -1.41
CA SER A 153 -2.53 1.87 -1.86
C SER A 153 -4.00 1.97 -1.51
N HIS A 154 -4.45 3.10 -0.98
CA HIS A 154 -5.87 3.44 -0.87
C HIS A 154 -6.19 4.61 -1.81
N VAL A 155 -7.09 4.40 -2.76
CA VAL A 155 -7.44 5.41 -3.76
C VAL A 155 -8.50 6.39 -3.24
N PHE A 156 -8.71 7.50 -3.94
CA PHE A 156 -9.72 8.49 -3.56
C PHE A 156 -11.12 8.04 -4.00
N HIS A 157 -12.08 8.21 -3.09
CA HIS A 157 -13.51 7.98 -3.30
C HIS A 157 -14.29 9.21 -2.81
N PRO A 158 -14.37 10.29 -3.60
CA PRO A 158 -14.86 11.60 -3.14
C PRO A 158 -16.27 11.62 -2.52
N ASP A 159 -17.09 10.61 -2.83
CA ASP A 159 -18.46 10.46 -2.32
C ASP A 159 -18.59 9.40 -1.20
N GLN A 160 -17.48 8.82 -0.75
CA GLN A 160 -17.43 7.75 0.26
C GLN A 160 -16.38 8.09 1.34
N PRO A 161 -16.69 9.00 2.28
CA PRO A 161 -15.74 9.51 3.27
C PRO A 161 -15.03 8.41 4.09
N GLN A 162 -15.66 7.25 4.25
CA GLN A 162 -15.13 6.12 4.99
C GLN A 162 -13.87 5.49 4.36
N ILE A 163 -13.69 5.63 3.04
CA ILE A 163 -12.61 5.03 2.25
C ILE A 163 -11.92 6.04 1.31
N ASP A 164 -12.22 7.33 1.44
CA ASP A 164 -11.72 8.38 0.54
C ASP A 164 -10.23 8.69 0.77
N GLY A 165 -9.33 7.95 0.10
CA GLY A 165 -7.88 8.19 0.16
C GLY A 165 -7.31 8.07 1.58
N ILE A 166 -7.95 7.27 2.44
CA ILE A 166 -7.64 7.15 3.86
C ILE A 166 -6.27 6.52 4.07
N LEU A 167 -5.40 7.20 4.83
CA LEU A 167 -4.07 6.68 5.16
C LEU A 167 -4.08 5.98 6.52
N ALA A 168 -4.73 4.84 6.61
CA ALA A 168 -4.71 4.01 7.81
C ALA A 168 -4.96 2.55 7.42
N PRO A 169 -4.32 1.56 8.08
CA PRO A 169 -4.55 0.18 7.75
C PRO A 169 -5.99 -0.22 8.09
N SER A 170 -6.63 -0.95 7.17
CA SER A 170 -7.79 -1.75 7.55
C SER A 170 -7.40 -2.79 8.61
N GLU A 171 -8.37 -3.45 9.23
CA GLU A 171 -8.07 -4.55 10.15
C GLU A 171 -7.29 -5.68 9.43
N ALA A 172 -7.63 -5.96 8.16
CA ALA A 172 -6.93 -6.96 7.36
C ALA A 172 -5.48 -6.55 7.05
N ASP A 173 -5.23 -5.28 6.73
CA ASP A 173 -3.87 -4.77 6.54
C ASP A 173 -3.04 -4.87 7.82
N ALA A 174 -3.63 -4.51 8.96
CA ALA A 174 -2.96 -4.58 10.26
C ALA A 174 -2.57 -6.02 10.62
N ASP A 175 -3.47 -6.99 10.41
CA ASP A 175 -3.16 -8.42 10.61
C ASP A 175 -2.08 -8.91 9.63
N PHE A 176 -2.16 -8.49 8.36
CA PHE A 176 -1.13 -8.80 7.37
C PHE A 176 0.24 -8.25 7.79
N HIS A 177 0.35 -7.00 8.23
CA HIS A 177 1.62 -6.39 8.62
C HIS A 177 2.26 -7.11 9.82
N VAL A 178 1.47 -7.47 10.84
CA VAL A 178 1.98 -8.23 12.00
C VAL A 178 2.52 -9.60 11.56
N ARG A 179 1.75 -10.36 10.77
CA ARG A 179 2.15 -11.70 10.31
C ARG A 179 3.34 -11.63 9.38
N PHE A 180 3.31 -10.73 8.41
CA PHE A 180 4.38 -10.58 7.45
C PHE A 180 5.67 -10.10 8.13
N HIS A 181 5.60 -9.24 9.14
CA HIS A 181 6.76 -8.89 9.97
C HIS A 181 7.36 -10.10 10.68
N ALA A 182 6.53 -10.94 11.30
CA ALA A 182 7.01 -12.14 11.99
C ALA A 182 7.77 -13.10 11.06
N GLU A 183 7.40 -13.18 9.77
CA GLU A 183 8.02 -14.06 8.79
C GLU A 183 9.22 -13.43 8.05
N SER A 184 9.11 -12.14 7.71
CA SER A 184 10.04 -11.44 6.83
C SER A 184 11.02 -10.52 7.57
N GLY A 185 10.70 -10.11 8.80
CA GLY A 185 11.45 -9.05 9.49
C GLY A 185 11.34 -7.68 8.81
N VAL A 186 10.31 -7.44 7.97
CA VAL A 186 10.08 -6.13 7.33
C VAL A 186 10.08 -5.00 8.36
N GLN A 187 10.76 -3.90 8.06
CA GLN A 187 11.00 -2.83 9.05
C GLN A 187 9.87 -1.81 9.12
N GLU A 188 9.14 -1.64 8.03
CA GLU A 188 8.04 -0.69 7.95
C GLU A 188 6.96 -1.15 6.98
N ALA A 189 5.74 -0.72 7.27
CA ALA A 189 4.61 -0.86 6.40
C ALA A 189 4.11 0.53 6.00
N ARG A 190 3.67 0.66 4.75
CA ARG A 190 3.27 1.92 4.16
C ARG A 190 1.89 1.82 3.55
N ILE A 191 1.11 2.89 3.70
CA ILE A 191 -0.15 3.05 2.98
C ILE A 191 -0.12 4.39 2.28
N THR A 192 -0.31 4.39 0.97
CA THR A 192 -0.24 5.58 0.13
C THR A 192 -1.56 5.86 -0.56
N ASN A 193 -1.90 7.14 -0.75
CA ASN A 193 -2.97 7.57 -1.66
C ASN A 193 -2.41 8.27 -2.91
N GLY A 194 -1.11 8.10 -3.16
CA GLY A 194 -0.41 8.72 -4.28
C GLY A 194 -0.06 10.19 -4.07
N ILE A 195 -0.57 10.85 -3.02
CA ILE A 195 -0.24 12.23 -2.64
C ILE A 195 0.57 12.23 -1.35
N HIS A 196 0.07 11.48 -0.37
CA HIS A 196 0.64 11.30 0.95
C HIS A 196 0.74 9.81 1.24
N THR A 197 1.61 9.47 2.17
CA THR A 197 1.86 8.11 2.64
C THR A 197 2.00 8.13 4.16
N ILE A 198 1.41 7.15 4.83
CA ILE A 198 1.82 6.81 6.20
C ILE A 198 2.97 5.84 6.17
N ILE A 199 3.97 6.06 7.03
CA ILE A 199 5.09 5.15 7.27
C ILE A 199 4.95 4.65 8.70
N MET A 200 4.55 3.39 8.84
CA MET A 200 4.36 2.73 10.12
C MET A 200 5.60 1.90 10.44
N PRO A 201 6.35 2.20 11.51
CA PRO A 201 7.46 1.37 11.92
C PRO A 201 6.95 0.02 12.43
N ALA A 202 7.73 -1.06 12.28
CA ALA A 202 7.33 -2.38 12.77
C ALA A 202 6.97 -2.41 14.26
N SER A 203 7.61 -1.55 15.06
CA SER A 203 7.31 -1.40 16.49
C SER A 203 5.89 -0.90 16.79
N SER A 204 5.16 -0.37 15.81
CA SER A 204 3.78 0.07 15.98
C SER A 204 2.73 -0.95 15.53
N PHE A 205 3.12 -2.05 14.87
CA PHE A 205 2.17 -2.97 14.21
C PHE A 205 1.16 -3.57 15.20
N ASP A 206 1.61 -3.97 16.38
CA ASP A 206 0.75 -4.57 17.41
C ASP A 206 -0.25 -3.57 18.03
N GLY A 207 -0.07 -2.27 17.81
CA GLY A 207 -0.97 -1.24 18.33
C GLY A 207 -2.24 -1.03 17.49
N PHE A 208 -2.26 -1.54 16.25
CA PHE A 208 -3.44 -1.42 15.39
C PHE A 208 -4.48 -2.48 15.72
N LYS A 209 -5.75 -2.10 15.60
CA LYS A 209 -6.87 -3.02 15.67
C LYS A 209 -6.81 -4.00 14.49
N ARG A 210 -6.98 -5.28 14.82
CA ARG A 210 -7.01 -6.43 13.90
C ARG A 210 -8.37 -7.13 14.02
N PRO A 211 -8.73 -8.04 13.09
CA PRO A 211 -9.95 -8.81 13.20
C PRO A 211 -9.95 -9.59 14.51
N ALA A 212 -11.13 -9.75 15.13
CA ALA A 212 -11.26 -10.65 16.26
C ALA A 212 -10.85 -12.06 15.81
N ASP A 213 -10.05 -12.76 16.62
CA ASP A 213 -9.70 -14.15 16.37
C ASP A 213 -10.98 -15.00 16.48
N ASP A 214 -11.55 -15.45 15.36
CA ASP A 214 -12.70 -16.39 15.33
C ASP A 214 -12.34 -17.80 15.85
N ARG A 215 -11.26 -17.96 16.63
CA ARG A 215 -10.81 -19.24 17.20
C ARG A 215 -11.44 -19.60 18.54
N GLU A 216 -12.35 -18.79 19.07
CA GLU A 216 -13.23 -19.15 20.18
C GLU A 216 -14.65 -19.51 19.70
N ILE A 217 -14.77 -20.46 18.76
CA ILE A 217 -15.99 -21.28 18.71
C ILE A 217 -15.73 -22.48 19.61
N SER A 218 -16.20 -22.34 20.84
CA SER A 218 -16.47 -23.38 21.83
C SER A 218 -16.68 -24.76 21.19
N ASN A 219 -15.78 -25.70 21.49
CA ASN A 219 -16.16 -27.11 21.46
C ASN A 219 -17.29 -27.29 22.48
N PRO A 220 -18.49 -27.74 22.07
CA PRO A 220 -19.42 -28.32 23.03
C PRO A 220 -18.75 -29.60 23.53
N SER A 221 -18.49 -29.66 24.82
CA SER A 221 -18.24 -30.92 25.51
C SER A 221 -19.49 -31.78 25.40
N ASP A 222 -19.42 -32.89 24.68
CA ASP A 222 -20.27 -34.06 24.86
C ASP A 222 -19.38 -35.29 25.10
#